data_AF-A0A935I761-F1
#
_entry.id   AF-A0A935I761-F1
#
_cell.length_a   1.000
_cell.length_b   1.000
_cell.length_c   1.000
_cell.angle_alpha   90.00
_cell.angle_beta   90.00
_cell.angle_gamma   90.00
#
_symmetry.space_group_name_H-M   'P 1'
#
loop_
_entity.id
_entity.type
_entity.pdbx_description
1 polymer ?
#
loop_
_entity_poly.entity_id
_entity_poly.type
_entity_poly.pdbx_seq_one_letter_code
_entity_poly.pdbx_strand_id
1 'polypeptide(L)'
;MAADFTAGALVQPLILKHRVEDMSLLTDVQINGRLTLAAPLSRAYDVNSYVSSALLFGDMNGRVTNLFDLLSFSAWSDTAGTGATAQFNNIDYPVEVLNNGAVTERWRINFTSTTAFQVIGENLGVIATGSTSVDCSPVNQLTGQPYFVVRAAGWGAGWSAGNQLRFNTISAAAPIWIARTVLPGATLEGDQFSIQVRGDVDAD
;
A
#
# COMPACT_ATOMS: atom_id res chain seq x y z
N MET A 1 -10.75 9.84 7.44
CA MET A 1 -11.24 11.22 7.21
C MET A 1 -10.59 12.11 8.26
N ALA A 2 -9.74 13.06 7.88
CA ALA A 2 -9.14 14.00 8.83
C ALA A 2 -10.25 14.87 9.45
N ALA A 3 -10.17 15.15 10.75
CA ALA A 3 -11.17 15.94 11.46
C ALA A 3 -11.45 17.28 10.76
N ASP A 4 -12.72 17.70 10.76
CA ASP A 4 -13.16 18.97 10.18
C ASP A 4 -12.31 20.13 10.69
N PHE A 5 -11.79 20.92 9.76
CA PHE A 5 -10.96 22.09 10.04
C PHE A 5 -11.74 23.09 10.91
N THR A 6 -11.28 23.32 12.15
CA THR A 6 -11.87 24.31 13.05
C THR A 6 -11.04 25.60 13.01
N ALA A 7 -11.60 26.67 12.47
CA ALA A 7 -10.90 27.91 12.12
C ALA A 7 -10.28 28.73 13.28
N GLY A 8 -10.39 28.28 14.54
CA GLY A 8 -9.97 29.04 15.73
C GLY A 8 -8.65 28.63 16.40
N ALA A 9 -8.03 27.52 16.00
CA ALA A 9 -6.88 26.95 16.72
C ALA A 9 -5.50 27.32 16.12
N LEU A 10 -5.47 28.09 15.04
CA LEU A 10 -4.22 28.45 14.35
C LEU A 10 -3.64 29.76 14.90
N VAL A 11 -2.56 29.64 15.68
CA VAL A 11 -1.83 30.77 16.23
C VAL A 11 -0.90 31.36 15.17
N GLN A 12 -0.98 32.68 14.97
CA GLN A 12 -0.14 33.40 14.02
C GLN A 12 1.33 33.49 14.50
N PRO A 13 2.32 33.57 13.60
CA PRO A 13 2.17 33.73 12.15
C PRO A 13 1.98 32.40 11.41
N LEU A 14 1.01 32.37 10.49
CA LEU A 14 0.87 31.30 9.52
C LEU A 14 1.78 31.61 8.33
N ILE A 15 2.72 30.72 8.05
CA ILE A 15 3.69 30.87 6.96
C ILE A 15 3.30 29.93 5.84
N LEU A 16 2.90 30.50 4.69
CA LEU A 16 2.68 29.74 3.47
C LEU A 16 3.98 29.72 2.65
N LYS A 17 4.42 28.54 2.26
CA LYS A 17 5.57 28.36 1.37
C LYS A 17 5.09 27.84 0.02
N HIS A 18 5.38 28.59 -1.03
CA HIS A 18 5.22 28.12 -2.41
C HIS A 18 6.55 27.54 -2.88
N ARG A 19 6.51 26.46 -3.67
CA ARG A 19 7.70 25.82 -4.21
C ARG A 19 7.51 25.56 -5.69
N VAL A 20 8.50 25.97 -6.47
CA VAL A 20 8.62 25.70 -7.91
C VAL A 20 9.77 24.73 -8.10
N GLU A 21 9.60 23.72 -8.96
CA GLU A 21 10.58 22.64 -9.13
C GLU A 21 10.71 22.25 -10.59
N ASP A 22 11.91 21.80 -10.95
CA ASP A 22 12.19 21.08 -12.19
C ASP A 22 12.77 19.71 -11.85
N MET A 23 12.25 18.67 -12.50
CA MET A 23 12.81 17.33 -12.41
C MET A 23 13.63 17.06 -13.66
N SER A 24 14.92 16.76 -13.50
CA SER A 24 15.81 16.42 -14.60
C SER A 24 16.80 15.35 -14.18
N LEU A 25 17.18 14.50 -15.14
CA LEU A 25 18.21 13.50 -14.95
C LEU A 25 19.57 14.17 -14.75
N LEU A 26 20.32 13.74 -13.73
CA LEU A 26 21.72 14.10 -13.55
C LEU A 26 22.60 13.14 -14.35
N THR A 27 23.46 13.69 -15.21
CA THR A 27 24.43 12.92 -16.01
C THR A 27 25.79 12.81 -15.35
N ASP A 28 26.14 13.76 -14.47
CA ASP A 28 27.41 13.77 -13.76
C ASP A 28 27.28 14.49 -12.41
N VAL A 29 27.99 13.97 -11.41
CA VAL A 29 28.03 14.49 -10.03
C VAL A 29 29.47 14.52 -9.56
N GLN A 30 29.98 15.72 -9.36
CA GLN A 30 31.37 15.95 -8.97
C GLN A 30 31.49 16.23 -7.46
N ILE A 31 32.60 15.81 -6.85
CA ILE A 31 32.88 16.01 -5.41
C ILE A 31 32.93 17.49 -5.02
N ASN A 32 33.27 18.36 -5.98
CA ASN A 32 33.26 19.81 -5.79
C ASN A 32 31.85 20.45 -5.78
N GLY A 33 30.80 19.63 -5.83
CA GLY A 33 29.40 20.09 -5.83
C GLY A 33 28.87 20.50 -7.20
N ARG A 34 29.65 20.33 -8.29
CA ARG A 34 29.14 20.57 -9.65
C ARG A 34 28.25 19.41 -10.09
N LEU A 35 27.07 19.75 -10.57
CA LEU A 35 26.07 18.84 -11.10
C LEU A 35 25.86 19.14 -12.58
N THR A 36 25.87 18.10 -13.41
CA THR A 36 25.54 18.20 -14.83
C THR A 36 24.19 17.57 -15.07
N LEU A 37 23.28 18.31 -15.72
CA LEU A 37 21.93 17.86 -16.04
C LEU A 37 21.85 17.44 -17.50
N ALA A 38 21.03 16.43 -17.79
CA ALA A 38 20.77 15.97 -19.16
C ALA A 38 20.03 17.02 -20.00
N ALA A 39 19.11 17.76 -19.37
CA ALA A 39 18.35 18.84 -19.97
C ALA A 39 18.63 20.17 -19.26
N PRO A 40 18.58 21.31 -19.98
CA PRO A 40 18.68 22.62 -19.36
C PRO A 40 17.51 22.85 -18.40
N LEU A 41 17.77 23.57 -17.30
CA LEU A 41 16.71 24.00 -16.38
C LEU A 41 15.74 24.95 -17.10
N SER A 42 14.46 24.85 -16.76
CA SER A 42 13.42 25.70 -17.39
C SER A 42 13.50 27.16 -16.93
N ARG A 43 14.20 27.41 -15.82
CA ARG A 43 14.37 28.72 -15.19
C ARG A 43 15.68 28.80 -14.42
N ALA A 44 16.10 30.03 -14.14
CA ALA A 44 17.15 30.29 -13.17
C ALA A 44 16.60 30.05 -11.75
N TYR A 45 17.44 29.46 -10.90
CA TYR A 45 17.16 29.23 -9.49
C TYR A 45 18.03 30.15 -8.65
N ASP A 46 17.43 30.83 -7.67
CA ASP A 46 18.15 31.75 -6.80
C ASP A 46 19.05 31.02 -5.80
N VAL A 47 19.96 31.78 -5.18
CA VAL A 47 20.74 31.32 -4.03
C VAL A 47 19.78 30.82 -2.93
N ASN A 48 20.12 29.69 -2.30
CA ASN A 48 19.30 28.91 -1.35
C ASN A 48 18.23 28.00 -1.96
N SER A 49 18.28 27.74 -3.27
CA SER A 49 17.51 26.65 -3.88
C SER A 49 18.04 25.28 -3.44
N TYR A 50 17.15 24.31 -3.28
CA TYR A 50 17.50 22.96 -2.85
C TYR A 50 17.63 22.01 -4.04
N VAL A 51 18.58 21.08 -3.95
CA VAL A 51 18.67 19.92 -4.85
C VAL A 51 18.31 18.68 -4.04
N SER A 52 17.49 17.81 -4.62
CA SER A 52 17.05 16.58 -3.97
C SER A 52 17.08 15.42 -4.96
N SER A 53 17.32 14.21 -4.46
CA SER A 53 17.18 12.99 -5.26
C SER A 53 15.70 12.57 -5.32
N ALA A 54 15.35 11.91 -6.41
CA ALA A 54 14.05 11.28 -6.59
C ALA A 54 14.25 9.76 -6.75
N LEU A 55 13.47 8.97 -6.03
CA LEU A 55 13.38 7.53 -6.22
C LEU A 55 12.11 7.24 -7.05
N LEU A 56 12.29 6.68 -8.23
CA LEU A 56 11.21 6.38 -9.17
C LEU A 56 10.77 4.93 -8.98
N PHE A 57 9.51 4.73 -8.62
CA PHE A 57 8.90 3.40 -8.47
C PHE A 57 8.19 2.89 -9.72
N GLY A 58 7.99 3.76 -10.72
CA GLY A 58 7.16 3.47 -11.89
C GLY A 58 5.68 3.30 -11.51
N ASP A 59 4.94 2.64 -12.39
CA ASP A 59 3.52 2.37 -12.18
C ASP A 59 3.34 1.28 -11.12
N MET A 60 2.49 1.56 -10.13
CA MET A 60 2.17 0.62 -9.07
C MET A 60 0.67 0.38 -9.06
N ASN A 61 0.29 -0.89 -8.97
CA ASN A 61 -1.08 -1.30 -8.81
C ASN A 61 -1.25 -2.26 -7.63
N GLY A 62 -2.38 -2.08 -6.96
CA GLY A 62 -2.94 -3.04 -6.03
C GLY A 62 -3.22 -4.33 -6.78
N ARG A 63 -2.78 -5.47 -6.24
CA ARG A 63 -3.02 -6.77 -6.85
C ARG A 63 -3.16 -7.87 -5.81
N VAL A 64 -3.88 -8.92 -6.21
CA VAL A 64 -3.97 -10.17 -5.46
C VAL A 64 -2.93 -11.16 -5.99
N THR A 65 -2.27 -11.88 -5.10
CA THR A 65 -1.34 -12.96 -5.45
C THR A 65 -1.56 -14.18 -4.57
N ASN A 66 -1.04 -15.34 -4.98
CA ASN A 66 -0.97 -16.55 -4.16
C ASN A 66 -2.34 -17.02 -3.63
N LEU A 67 -3.34 -17.13 -4.51
CA LEU A 67 -4.65 -17.66 -4.16
C LEU A 67 -4.62 -19.19 -4.07
N PHE A 68 -4.95 -19.73 -2.90
CA PHE A 68 -4.94 -21.15 -2.60
C PHE A 68 -6.19 -21.58 -1.83
N ASP A 69 -6.81 -22.66 -2.26
CA ASP A 69 -7.85 -23.37 -1.50
C ASP A 69 -7.20 -24.45 -0.63
N LEU A 70 -7.15 -24.27 0.69
CA LEU A 70 -6.44 -25.15 1.61
C LEU A 70 -7.42 -25.96 2.48
N LEU A 71 -7.07 -27.22 2.75
CA LEU A 71 -7.84 -28.09 3.63
C LEU A 71 -7.84 -27.59 5.08
N SER A 72 -6.70 -27.08 5.54
CA SER A 72 -6.54 -26.52 6.89
C SER A 72 -5.44 -25.48 6.92
N PHE A 73 -5.48 -24.61 7.92
CA PHE A 73 -4.41 -23.65 8.15
C PHE A 73 -3.23 -24.31 8.88
N SER A 74 -2.03 -24.18 8.34
CA SER A 74 -0.79 -24.63 8.96
C SER A 74 0.14 -23.47 9.32
N ALA A 75 0.43 -22.60 8.36
CA ALA A 75 1.30 -21.45 8.52
C ALA A 75 1.01 -20.36 7.48
N TRP A 76 1.47 -19.14 7.74
CA TRP A 76 1.51 -18.05 6.77
C TRP A 76 2.63 -18.28 5.74
N SER A 77 2.37 -19.18 4.79
CA SER A 77 3.27 -19.51 3.68
C SER A 77 2.78 -18.92 2.36
N ASP A 78 3.73 -18.58 1.48
CA ASP A 78 3.47 -18.19 0.08
C ASP A 78 3.57 -19.39 -0.88
N THR A 79 3.67 -20.60 -0.34
CA THR A 79 3.57 -21.86 -1.06
C THR A 79 2.31 -22.59 -0.62
N ALA A 80 1.59 -23.18 -1.59
CA ALA A 80 0.37 -23.93 -1.32
C ALA A 80 0.64 -25.14 -0.39
N GLY A 81 -0.21 -25.29 0.62
CA GLY A 81 -0.25 -26.48 1.47
C GLY A 81 -1.14 -27.58 0.87
N THR A 82 -1.64 -28.48 1.73
CA THR A 82 -2.64 -29.47 1.33
C THR A 82 -3.92 -28.78 0.87
N GLY A 83 -4.31 -29.01 -0.38
CA GLY A 83 -5.48 -28.39 -0.99
C GLY A 83 -6.80 -28.93 -0.43
N ALA A 84 -7.81 -28.07 -0.36
CA ALA A 84 -9.19 -28.50 -0.12
C ALA A 84 -9.77 -29.18 -1.38
N THR A 85 -10.81 -30.00 -1.20
CA THR A 85 -11.61 -30.50 -2.34
C THR A 85 -12.48 -29.38 -2.93
N ALA A 86 -12.89 -28.42 -2.09
CA ALA A 86 -13.58 -27.22 -2.53
C ALA A 86 -12.62 -26.29 -3.28
N GLN A 87 -13.13 -25.57 -4.27
CA GLN A 87 -12.37 -24.57 -5.02
C GLN A 87 -13.14 -23.27 -5.15
N PHE A 88 -12.44 -22.15 -5.04
CA PHE A 88 -12.96 -20.83 -5.39
C PHE A 88 -12.74 -20.56 -6.88
N ASN A 89 -13.78 -20.15 -7.60
CA ASN A 89 -13.70 -19.82 -9.01
C ASN A 89 -13.10 -18.42 -9.23
N ASN A 90 -11.79 -18.31 -9.06
CA ASN A 90 -11.05 -17.06 -9.29
C ASN A 90 -10.96 -16.66 -10.78
N ILE A 91 -11.30 -17.54 -11.71
CA ILE A 91 -11.24 -17.23 -13.14
C ILE A 91 -12.41 -16.33 -13.52
N ASP A 92 -13.63 -16.73 -13.17
CA ASP A 92 -14.83 -15.96 -13.51
C ASP A 92 -15.13 -14.87 -12.46
N TYR A 93 -14.70 -15.10 -11.21
CA TYR A 93 -14.94 -14.21 -10.08
C TYR A 93 -13.64 -13.94 -9.33
N PRO A 94 -12.70 -13.17 -9.93
CA PRO A 94 -11.43 -12.88 -9.28
C PRO A 94 -11.64 -12.14 -7.95
N VAL A 95 -10.73 -12.34 -6.99
CA VAL A 95 -10.69 -11.49 -5.81
C VAL A 95 -10.30 -10.08 -6.24
N GLU A 96 -11.19 -9.12 -6.03
CA GLU A 96 -11.04 -7.74 -6.50
C GLU A 96 -10.31 -6.91 -5.44
N VAL A 97 -9.48 -5.98 -5.89
CA VAL A 97 -8.73 -5.06 -5.04
C VAL A 97 -8.64 -3.69 -5.69
N LEU A 98 -8.77 -2.63 -4.89
CA LEU A 98 -8.66 -1.24 -5.34
C LEU A 98 -7.40 -0.59 -4.76
N ASN A 99 -6.73 0.25 -5.54
CA ASN A 99 -5.49 0.94 -5.12
C ASN A 99 -5.68 1.77 -3.83
N ASN A 100 -6.86 2.34 -3.62
CA ASN A 100 -7.19 3.18 -2.47
C ASN A 100 -7.68 2.40 -1.22
N GLY A 101 -7.88 1.08 -1.34
CA GLY A 101 -8.33 0.20 -0.26
C GLY A 101 -7.32 -0.90 0.10
N ALA A 102 -6.48 -1.29 -0.85
CA ALA A 102 -5.48 -2.34 -0.71
C ALA A 102 -4.44 -2.02 0.37
N VAL A 103 -4.12 -3.01 1.17
CA VAL A 103 -2.93 -3.00 2.04
C VAL A 103 -2.05 -4.18 1.66
N THR A 104 -0.74 -4.08 1.88
CA THR A 104 0.14 -5.24 1.73
C THR A 104 -0.06 -6.16 2.93
N GLU A 105 -0.77 -7.27 2.74
CA GLU A 105 -1.18 -8.17 3.83
C GLU A 105 -1.43 -9.59 3.31
N ARG A 106 -1.30 -10.56 4.22
CA ARG A 106 -1.62 -11.96 4.01
C ARG A 106 -2.99 -12.26 4.63
N TRP A 107 -3.95 -12.66 3.79
CA TRP A 107 -5.33 -12.94 4.18
C TRP A 107 -5.64 -14.42 4.16
N ARG A 108 -6.46 -14.86 5.12
CA ARG A 108 -7.15 -16.14 5.05
C ARG A 108 -8.63 -15.97 5.38
N ILE A 109 -9.48 -16.58 4.57
CA ILE A 109 -10.88 -16.79 4.89
C ILE A 109 -11.00 -18.18 5.50
N ASN A 110 -11.31 -18.24 6.80
CA ASN A 110 -11.44 -19.46 7.58
C ASN A 110 -12.90 -19.89 7.62
N PHE A 111 -13.25 -21.00 6.98
CA PHE A 111 -14.59 -21.56 7.10
C PHE A 111 -14.83 -22.09 8.52
N THR A 112 -15.94 -21.68 9.11
CA THR A 112 -16.42 -22.13 10.44
C THR A 112 -17.57 -23.12 10.32
N SER A 113 -18.21 -23.17 9.14
CA SER A 113 -19.19 -24.18 8.74
C SER A 113 -19.03 -24.47 7.24
N THR A 114 -20.02 -25.10 6.60
CA THR A 114 -20.04 -25.27 5.14
C THR A 114 -20.30 -23.96 4.38
N THR A 115 -20.83 -22.93 5.04
CA THR A 115 -21.21 -21.67 4.39
C THR A 115 -20.75 -20.42 5.13
N ALA A 116 -20.48 -20.48 6.44
CA ALA A 116 -20.06 -19.34 7.24
C ALA A 116 -18.55 -19.31 7.41
N PHE A 117 -17.94 -18.13 7.34
CA PHE A 117 -16.50 -17.95 7.45
C PHE A 117 -16.10 -16.67 8.20
N GLN A 118 -14.84 -16.63 8.62
CA GLN A 118 -14.17 -15.46 9.19
C GLN A 118 -13.09 -14.96 8.23
N VAL A 119 -12.94 -13.65 8.12
CA VAL A 119 -11.85 -13.01 7.38
C VAL A 119 -10.75 -12.63 8.36
N ILE A 120 -9.53 -13.12 8.12
CA ILE A 120 -8.41 -12.96 9.03
C ILE A 120 -7.19 -12.44 8.25
N GLY A 121 -6.64 -11.30 8.68
CA GLY A 121 -5.32 -10.82 8.25
C GLY A 121 -4.23 -11.35 9.18
N GLU A 122 -3.04 -11.61 8.66
CA GLU A 122 -1.90 -12.05 9.48
C GLU A 122 -1.57 -11.05 10.60
N ASN A 123 -1.56 -9.74 10.28
CA ASN A 123 -1.26 -8.69 11.25
C ASN A 123 -2.50 -8.07 11.87
N LEU A 124 -3.65 -8.16 11.17
CA LEU A 124 -4.91 -7.53 11.61
C LEU A 124 -5.81 -8.45 12.45
N GLY A 125 -5.58 -9.76 12.44
CA GLY A 125 -6.48 -10.72 13.08
C GLY A 125 -7.84 -10.78 12.36
N VAL A 126 -8.90 -11.15 13.10
CA VAL A 126 -10.26 -11.26 12.54
C VAL A 126 -10.81 -9.85 12.27
N ILE A 127 -11.06 -9.53 11.00
CA ILE A 127 -11.58 -8.21 10.58
C ILE A 127 -13.04 -8.23 10.16
N ALA A 128 -13.57 -9.40 9.81
CA ALA A 128 -14.97 -9.57 9.41
C ALA A 128 -15.42 -11.03 9.53
N THR A 129 -16.73 -11.21 9.49
CA THR A 129 -17.38 -12.51 9.29
C THR A 129 -18.25 -12.43 8.04
N GLY A 130 -18.41 -13.53 7.33
CA GLY A 130 -19.24 -13.57 6.13
C GLY A 130 -19.82 -14.94 5.85
N SER A 131 -20.53 -15.06 4.73
CA SER A 131 -21.05 -16.32 4.25
C SER A 131 -20.90 -16.45 2.74
N THR A 132 -21.02 -17.67 2.23
CA THR A 132 -20.95 -17.93 0.78
C THR A 132 -22.14 -17.38 0.00
N SER A 133 -23.18 -16.90 0.69
CA SER A 133 -24.41 -16.41 0.06
C SER A 133 -24.40 -14.91 -0.25
N VAL A 134 -23.40 -14.16 0.23
CA VAL A 134 -23.31 -12.70 0.06
C VAL A 134 -21.88 -12.27 -0.28
N ASP A 135 -21.76 -11.19 -1.06
CA ASP A 135 -20.46 -10.60 -1.36
C ASP A 135 -19.78 -10.16 -0.05
N CYS A 136 -18.49 -10.44 0.07
CA CYS A 136 -17.69 -10.12 1.26
C CYS A 136 -16.72 -8.99 0.93
N SER A 137 -16.95 -7.82 1.51
CA SER A 137 -16.15 -6.61 1.29
C SER A 137 -15.76 -5.93 2.62
N PRO A 138 -14.79 -6.49 3.38
CA PRO A 138 -14.38 -5.95 4.67
C PRO A 138 -13.83 -4.52 4.55
N VAL A 139 -14.39 -3.58 5.31
CA VAL A 139 -14.05 -2.15 5.21
C VAL A 139 -12.80 -1.81 6.02
N ASN A 140 -11.86 -1.11 5.39
CA ASN A 140 -10.75 -0.46 6.06
C ASN A 140 -11.22 0.84 6.74
N GLN A 141 -11.17 0.88 8.08
CA GLN A 141 -11.61 2.05 8.87
C GLN A 141 -10.77 3.31 8.60
N LEU A 142 -9.54 3.17 8.11
CA LEU A 142 -8.66 4.30 7.81
C LEU A 142 -9.10 5.04 6.54
N THR A 143 -9.47 4.29 5.50
CA THR A 143 -9.78 4.83 4.16
C THR A 143 -11.28 4.88 3.86
N GLY A 144 -12.10 4.13 4.59
CA GLY A 144 -13.52 3.93 4.31
C GLY A 144 -13.80 3.05 3.08
N GLN A 145 -12.76 2.46 2.49
CA GLN A 145 -12.84 1.60 1.31
C GLN A 145 -12.64 0.12 1.70
N PRO A 146 -13.13 -0.86 0.93
CA PRO A 146 -12.90 -2.26 1.22
C PRO A 146 -11.43 -2.64 1.02
N TYR A 147 -10.90 -3.52 1.88
CA TYR A 147 -9.55 -4.10 1.69
C TYR A 147 -9.44 -4.90 0.39
N PHE A 148 -10.49 -5.66 0.10
CA PHE A 148 -10.71 -6.46 -1.11
C PHE A 148 -12.19 -6.82 -1.18
N VAL A 149 -12.64 -7.36 -2.32
CA VAL A 149 -13.99 -7.88 -2.51
C VAL A 149 -13.92 -9.33 -2.98
N VAL A 150 -14.65 -10.22 -2.31
CA VAL A 150 -14.88 -11.60 -2.73
C VAL A 150 -16.34 -11.78 -3.09
N ARG A 151 -16.62 -12.16 -4.34
CA ARG A 151 -17.98 -12.35 -4.84
C ARG A 151 -18.59 -13.65 -4.33
N ALA A 152 -19.86 -13.61 -3.95
CA ALA A 152 -20.63 -14.79 -3.53
C ALA A 152 -20.66 -15.88 -4.63
N ALA A 153 -20.78 -15.46 -5.89
CA ALA A 153 -20.85 -16.36 -7.03
C ALA A 153 -19.54 -17.14 -7.29
N GLY A 154 -18.42 -16.71 -6.71
CA GLY A 154 -17.14 -17.41 -6.82
C GLY A 154 -17.04 -18.67 -5.95
N TRP A 155 -17.91 -18.84 -4.96
CA TRP A 155 -17.86 -20.01 -4.08
C TRP A 155 -18.34 -21.27 -4.78
N GLY A 156 -17.40 -22.19 -5.07
CA GLY A 156 -17.72 -23.56 -5.48
C GLY A 156 -18.34 -24.39 -4.34
N ALA A 157 -18.71 -25.63 -4.64
CA ALA A 157 -19.24 -26.56 -3.64
C ALA A 157 -18.13 -27.28 -2.84
N GLY A 158 -18.51 -27.91 -1.73
CA GLY A 158 -17.61 -28.80 -0.96
C GLY A 158 -16.83 -28.15 0.19
N TRP A 159 -17.12 -26.90 0.53
CA TRP A 159 -16.49 -26.23 1.68
C TRP A 159 -16.91 -26.87 3.01
N SER A 160 -15.97 -26.93 3.94
CA SER A 160 -16.16 -27.46 5.29
C SER A 160 -15.46 -26.59 6.33
N ALA A 161 -15.90 -26.70 7.58
CA ALA A 161 -15.23 -26.04 8.69
C ALA A 161 -13.75 -26.42 8.75
N GLY A 162 -12.88 -25.42 8.88
CA GLY A 162 -11.42 -25.58 8.85
C GLY A 162 -10.78 -25.29 7.48
N ASN A 163 -11.53 -25.41 6.37
CA ASN A 163 -11.02 -25.05 5.05
C ASN A 163 -10.66 -23.56 5.00
N GLN A 164 -9.66 -23.22 4.19
CA GLN A 164 -9.19 -21.84 4.02
C GLN A 164 -9.20 -21.44 2.55
N LEU A 165 -9.63 -20.22 2.26
CA LEU A 165 -9.17 -19.52 1.06
C LEU A 165 -8.06 -18.56 1.47
N ARG A 166 -6.84 -18.80 0.99
CA ARG A 166 -5.63 -18.04 1.33
C ARG A 166 -5.22 -17.20 0.13
N PHE A 167 -4.95 -15.91 0.32
CA PHE A 167 -4.44 -15.02 -0.73
C PHE A 167 -3.72 -13.82 -0.13
N ASN A 168 -2.83 -13.21 -0.91
CA ASN A 168 -2.12 -12.01 -0.51
C ASN A 168 -2.67 -10.82 -1.28
N THR A 169 -2.70 -9.67 -0.64
CA THR A 169 -2.82 -8.39 -1.35
C THR A 169 -1.47 -7.68 -1.28
N ILE A 170 -1.12 -7.01 -2.38
CA ILE A 170 0.01 -6.09 -2.44
C ILE A 170 -0.58 -4.72 -2.75
N SER A 171 -0.30 -3.74 -1.91
CA SER A 171 -0.77 -2.37 -2.11
C SER A 171 0.04 -1.64 -3.19
N ALA A 172 -0.54 -0.59 -3.77
CA ALA A 172 0.17 0.34 -4.65
C ALA A 172 1.07 1.32 -3.85
N ALA A 173 1.73 0.82 -2.81
CA ALA A 173 2.63 1.59 -1.95
C ALA A 173 3.98 0.87 -1.86
N ALA A 174 4.99 1.42 -2.53
CA ALA A 174 6.34 0.90 -2.44
C ALA A 174 6.97 1.24 -1.07
N PRO A 175 7.62 0.27 -0.41
CA PRO A 175 8.34 0.53 0.83
C PRO A 175 9.62 1.34 0.55
N ILE A 176 9.88 2.35 1.38
CA ILE A 176 11.14 3.10 1.40
C ILE A 176 11.86 2.87 2.72
N TRP A 177 13.19 2.73 2.65
CA TRP A 177 14.07 2.71 3.80
C TRP A 177 14.98 3.94 3.74
N ILE A 178 15.09 4.66 4.85
CA ILE A 178 15.97 5.81 4.98
C ILE A 178 16.96 5.54 6.09
N ALA A 179 18.25 5.72 5.79
CA ALA A 179 19.30 5.74 6.78
C ALA A 179 19.82 7.17 6.89
N ARG A 180 19.84 7.70 8.12
CA ARG A 180 20.51 8.97 8.42
C ARG A 180 21.87 8.67 9.03
N THR A 181 22.92 9.17 8.39
CA THR A 181 24.28 9.13 8.93
C THR A 181 24.63 10.52 9.47
N VAL A 182 25.20 10.57 10.68
CA VAL A 182 25.66 11.81 11.32
C VAL A 182 27.11 11.65 11.73
N LEU A 183 27.89 12.74 11.72
CA LEU A 183 29.27 12.69 12.16
C LEU A 183 29.34 12.55 13.70
N PRO A 184 30.16 11.63 14.24
CA PRO A 184 30.36 11.52 15.68
C PRO A 184 31.02 12.79 16.22
N GLY A 185 30.41 13.39 17.26
CA GLY A 185 30.96 14.57 17.95
C GLY A 185 30.67 15.93 17.31
N ALA A 186 29.91 15.99 16.21
CA ALA A 186 29.52 17.25 15.60
C ALA A 186 28.39 17.93 16.40
N THR A 187 28.68 19.10 16.98
CA THR A 187 27.68 20.02 17.55
C THR A 187 27.22 20.99 16.46
N LEU A 188 26.52 20.47 15.45
CA LEU A 188 25.83 21.28 14.45
C LEU A 188 24.33 21.32 14.79
N GLU A 189 23.79 22.54 14.92
CA GLU A 189 22.34 22.75 14.93
C GLU A 189 21.80 22.68 13.49
N GLY A 190 20.66 22.00 13.29
CA GLY A 190 19.82 22.26 12.12
C GLY A 190 19.87 21.27 10.95
N ASP A 191 20.01 19.96 11.18
CA ASP A 191 19.74 18.98 10.12
C ASP A 191 18.23 18.77 9.96
N GLN A 192 17.68 19.23 8.83
CA GLN A 192 16.30 18.97 8.44
C GLN A 192 16.26 18.32 7.06
N PHE A 193 15.46 17.26 6.93
CA PHE A 193 15.07 16.70 5.63
C PHE A 193 13.55 16.57 5.59
N SER A 194 12.98 16.65 4.39
CA SER A 194 11.56 16.43 4.14
C SER A 194 11.41 15.40 3.03
N ILE A 195 10.53 14.42 3.24
CA ILE A 195 10.15 13.46 2.20
C ILE A 195 8.77 13.82 1.70
N GLN A 196 8.60 13.71 0.40
CA GLN A 196 7.31 13.83 -0.24
C GLN A 196 7.13 12.65 -1.18
N VAL A 197 6.06 11.89 -0.96
CA VAL A 197 5.59 10.92 -1.94
C VAL A 197 4.86 11.69 -3.03
N ARG A 198 5.22 11.42 -4.28
CA ARG A 198 4.53 11.93 -5.46
C ARG A 198 3.99 10.75 -6.24
N GLY A 199 2.76 10.87 -6.66
CA GLY A 199 2.09 9.95 -7.57
C GLY A 199 0.98 10.73 -8.25
N ASP A 200 0.68 10.33 -9.47
CA ASP A 200 -0.55 10.72 -10.13
C ASP A 200 -1.49 9.51 -10.09
N VAL A 201 -2.78 9.76 -10.19
CA VAL A 201 -3.76 8.71 -10.42
C VAL A 201 -4.57 9.14 -11.64
N ASP A 202 -4.55 8.32 -12.69
CA ASP A 202 -5.52 8.44 -13.78
C ASP A 202 -6.88 8.04 -13.19
N ALA A 203 -7.57 9.00 -12.60
CA ALA A 203 -8.95 8.89 -12.18
C ALA A 203 -9.85 9.30 -13.35
N ASP A 204 -10.15 8.35 -14.22
CA ASP A 204 -11.29 8.45 -15.14
C ASP A 204 -12.62 8.18 -14.40
#